data_AF-A0A142Y8G3-F1
#
_entry.id   AF-A0A142Y8G3-F1
#
_cell.length_a   1.000
_cell.length_b   1.000
_cell.length_c   1.000
_cell.angle_alpha   90.00
_cell.angle_beta   90.00
_cell.angle_gamma   90.00
#
_symmetry.space_group_name_H-M   'P 1'
#
loop_
_entity.id
_entity.type
_entity.pdbx_description
1 polymer ?
#
loop_
_entity_poly.entity_id
_entity_poly.type
_entity_poly.pdbx_seq_one_letter_code
_entity_poly.pdbx_strand_id
1 'polypeptide(L)'
;MTTWRECRSSFCHQWLTNNYLNQLRYWVSEMEATDDDGDVDFEEKFVNKTLKQWEHRSIEAAWIVDNAVENISPKHLFEQMPLCQIPAEVREPVADACHQLWLQRTAKVRLRAEKAKRQVDLTYRRLIKCLSHCSVPLTAASTRRCTPLAIKFEAACNELKEALEILPKCAHW
;
A
#
# COMPACT_ATOMS: atom_id res chain seq x y z
N MET A 1 -11.32 -5.20 18.09
CA MET A 1 -10.48 -5.57 16.94
C MET A 1 -10.69 -4.53 15.85
N THR A 2 -9.62 -4.00 15.26
CA THR A 2 -9.71 -3.07 14.14
C THR A 2 -10.22 -3.81 12.90
N THR A 3 -11.22 -3.27 12.22
CA THR A 3 -11.76 -3.91 11.01
C THR A 3 -10.79 -3.78 9.84
N TRP A 4 -10.93 -4.64 8.83
CA TRP A 4 -10.14 -4.52 7.59
C TRP A 4 -10.26 -3.14 6.95
N ARG A 5 -11.45 -2.52 7.00
CA ARG A 5 -11.67 -1.18 6.45
C ARG A 5 -10.90 -0.11 7.20
N GLU A 6 -10.90 -0.17 8.53
CA GLU A 6 -10.15 0.76 9.37
C GLU A 6 -8.64 0.63 9.13
N CYS A 7 -8.13 -0.60 9.06
CA CYS A 7 -6.73 -0.87 8.74
C CYS A 7 -6.37 -0.35 7.34
N ARG A 8 -7.16 -0.66 6.30
CA ARG A 8 -6.94 -0.09 4.95
C ARG A 8 -6.97 1.43 4.96
N SER A 9 -7.92 2.05 5.65
CA SER A 9 -8.05 3.51 5.70
C SER A 9 -6.85 4.15 6.38
N SER A 10 -6.44 3.61 7.54
CA SER A 10 -5.26 4.09 8.27
C SER A 10 -3.99 3.91 7.45
N PHE A 11 -3.79 2.73 6.85
CA PHE A 11 -2.63 2.46 6.00
C PHE A 11 -2.62 3.35 4.74
N CYS A 12 -3.68 3.36 3.93
CA CYS A 12 -3.69 4.04 2.64
C CYS A 12 -3.75 5.55 2.77
N HIS A 13 -4.69 6.08 3.56
CA HIS A 13 -4.92 7.52 3.63
C HIS A 13 -4.01 8.19 4.64
N GLN A 14 -3.96 7.69 5.88
CA GLN A 14 -3.20 8.37 6.93
C GLN A 14 -1.70 8.18 6.77
N TRP A 15 -1.25 6.95 6.60
CA TRP A 15 0.18 6.66 6.53
C TRP A 15 0.75 6.80 5.13
N LEU A 16 0.29 6.00 4.14
CA LEU A 16 0.90 5.94 2.82
C LEU A 16 0.74 7.26 2.05
N THR A 17 -0.48 7.80 1.97
CA THR A 17 -0.76 9.00 1.18
C THR A 17 -0.34 10.28 1.90
N ASN A 18 -0.87 10.53 3.10
CA ASN A 18 -0.73 11.84 3.74
C ASN A 18 0.64 12.06 4.39
N ASN A 19 1.39 10.98 4.67
CA ASN A 19 2.65 11.06 5.39
C ASN A 19 3.82 10.52 4.56
N TYR A 20 3.81 9.23 4.23
CA TYR A 20 4.95 8.53 3.65
C TYR A 20 5.29 9.02 2.23
N LEU A 21 4.32 9.04 1.32
CA LEU A 21 4.51 9.50 -0.06
C LEU A 21 4.89 10.98 -0.13
N ASN A 22 4.33 11.82 0.74
CA ASN A 22 4.67 13.24 0.78
C ASN A 22 6.13 13.46 1.16
N GLN A 23 6.62 12.78 2.20
CA GLN A 23 8.02 12.85 2.60
C GLN A 23 8.94 12.21 1.55
N LEU A 24 8.53 11.10 0.94
CA LEU A 24 9.30 10.43 -0.11
C LEU A 24 9.47 11.32 -1.35
N ARG A 25 8.40 12.00 -1.79
CA ARG A 25 8.45 12.96 -2.90
C ARG A 25 9.38 14.12 -2.61
N TYR A 26 9.29 14.68 -1.39
CA TYR A 26 10.18 15.75 -0.98
C TYR A 26 11.64 15.27 -1.04
N TRP A 27 11.95 14.11 -0.47
CA TRP A 27 13.29 13.54 -0.55
C TRP A 27 13.76 13.29 -1.99
N VAL A 28 12.91 12.73 -2.86
CA VAL A 28 13.25 12.54 -4.29
C VAL A 28 13.57 13.88 -4.96
N SER A 29 12.77 14.92 -4.69
CA SER A 29 12.99 16.27 -5.24
C SER A 29 14.33 16.86 -4.77
N GLU A 30 14.71 16.66 -3.51
CA GLU A 30 16.01 17.10 -2.99
C GLU A 30 17.16 16.37 -3.69
N MET A 31 17.02 15.07 -3.95
CA MET A 31 18.03 14.30 -4.68
C MET A 31 18.14 14.69 -6.16
N GLU A 32 17.07 15.21 -6.76
CA GLU A 32 17.06 15.71 -8.14
C GLU A 32 17.61 17.13 -8.26
N ALA A 33 17.61 17.90 -7.17
CA ALA A 33 18.17 19.25 -7.14
C ALA A 33 19.69 19.22 -7.41
N THR A 34 20.14 20.13 -8.28
CA THR A 34 21.54 20.31 -8.64
C THR A 34 22.36 21.07 -7.60
N ASP A 35 21.70 21.81 -6.73
CA ASP A 35 22.35 22.62 -5.69
C ASP A 35 22.67 21.73 -4.48
N ASP A 36 23.82 21.96 -3.84
CA ASP A 36 24.32 21.13 -2.73
C ASP A 36 23.77 21.57 -1.35
N ASP A 37 22.78 22.49 -1.34
CA ASP A 37 22.20 23.09 -0.13
C ASP A 37 20.98 22.32 0.42
N GLY A 38 20.91 21.00 0.19
CA GLY A 38 19.79 20.18 0.67
C GLY A 38 19.69 20.10 2.20
N ASP A 39 18.49 19.87 2.72
CA ASP A 39 18.25 19.73 4.16
C ASP A 39 18.82 18.41 4.71
N VAL A 40 20.08 18.46 5.17
CA VAL A 40 20.83 17.30 5.70
C VAL A 40 20.13 16.68 6.91
N ASP A 41 19.53 17.49 7.79
CA ASP A 41 18.83 17.02 8.98
C ASP A 41 17.56 16.25 8.59
N PHE A 42 16.83 16.75 7.59
CA PHE A 42 15.69 16.04 7.02
C PHE A 42 16.14 14.72 6.39
N GLU A 43 17.16 14.72 5.55
CA GLU A 43 17.58 13.53 4.80
C GLU A 43 18.07 12.42 5.73
N GLU A 44 18.90 12.75 6.72
CA GLU A 44 19.37 11.78 7.70
C GLU A 44 18.19 11.19 8.47
N LYS A 45 17.26 12.03 8.92
CA LYS A 45 16.05 11.59 9.63
C LYS A 45 15.15 10.74 8.74
N PHE A 46 14.97 11.11 7.48
CA PHE A 46 14.12 10.40 6.54
C PHE A 46 14.69 9.02 6.25
N VAL A 47 15.96 8.92 5.85
CA VAL A 47 16.59 7.63 5.50
C VAL A 47 16.69 6.71 6.72
N ASN A 48 17.04 7.25 7.89
CA ASN A 48 17.23 6.43 9.08
C ASN A 48 15.93 6.05 9.80
N LYS A 49 14.84 6.83 9.63
CA LYS A 49 13.56 6.58 10.30
C LYS A 49 12.43 6.36 9.33
N THR A 50 12.02 7.39 8.58
CA THR A 50 10.81 7.36 7.76
C THR A 50 10.87 6.25 6.71
N LEU A 51 11.94 6.19 5.90
CA LEU A 51 12.12 5.20 4.84
C LEU A 51 12.01 3.75 5.37
N LYS A 52 12.64 3.49 6.52
CA LYS A 52 12.64 2.15 7.16
C LYS A 52 11.28 1.73 7.71
N GLN A 53 10.33 2.66 7.89
CA GLN A 53 8.97 2.30 8.30
C GLN A 53 8.29 1.33 7.32
N TRP A 54 8.70 1.34 6.04
CA TRP A 54 8.19 0.39 5.05
C TRP A 54 8.37 -1.06 5.49
N GLU A 55 9.49 -1.43 6.12
CA GLU A 55 9.76 -2.82 6.55
C GLU A 55 8.65 -3.35 7.46
N HIS A 56 8.26 -2.55 8.44
CA HIS A 56 7.19 -2.90 9.38
C HIS A 56 5.80 -2.83 8.72
N ARG A 57 5.56 -1.80 7.92
CA ARG A 57 4.26 -1.53 7.29
C ARG A 57 3.97 -2.43 6.09
N SER A 58 4.99 -3.07 5.51
CA SER A 58 4.85 -4.02 4.40
C SER A 58 4.00 -5.24 4.77
N ILE A 59 3.99 -5.64 6.05
CA ILE A 59 3.17 -6.72 6.59
C ILE A 59 1.70 -6.30 6.61
N GLU A 60 1.42 -5.06 7.03
CA GLU A 60 0.08 -4.48 7.01
C GLU A 60 -0.46 -4.39 5.57
N ALA A 61 0.38 -3.94 4.62
CA ALA A 61 0.04 -3.93 3.20
C ALA A 61 -0.32 -5.34 2.68
N ALA A 62 0.48 -6.36 3.03
CA ALA A 62 0.21 -7.74 2.65
C ALA A 62 -1.12 -8.23 3.24
N TRP A 63 -1.34 -8.01 4.54
CA TRP A 63 -2.57 -8.39 5.22
C TRP A 63 -3.80 -7.75 4.57
N ILE A 64 -3.75 -6.45 4.22
CA ILE A 64 -4.83 -5.75 3.52
C ILE A 64 -5.15 -6.44 2.19
N VAL A 65 -4.14 -6.77 1.39
CA VAL A 65 -4.32 -7.41 0.08
C VAL A 65 -4.91 -8.81 0.21
N ASP A 66 -4.33 -9.62 1.11
CA ASP A 66 -4.70 -11.03 1.28
C ASP A 66 -6.12 -11.19 1.83
N ASN A 67 -6.54 -10.26 2.71
CA ASN A 67 -7.82 -10.33 3.40
C ASN A 67 -8.95 -9.53 2.71
N ALA A 68 -8.66 -8.85 1.59
CA ALA A 68 -9.64 -8.02 0.89
C ALA A 68 -10.85 -8.81 0.38
N VAL A 69 -10.63 -10.03 -0.11
CA VAL A 69 -11.70 -10.83 -0.71
C VAL A 69 -12.72 -11.25 0.34
N GLU A 70 -12.25 -11.80 1.46
CA GLU A 70 -13.11 -12.27 2.54
C GLU A 70 -13.83 -11.09 3.18
N ASN A 71 -13.12 -10.04 3.61
CA ASN A 71 -13.71 -8.95 4.38
C ASN A 71 -14.70 -8.06 3.61
N ILE A 72 -14.70 -8.16 2.28
CA ILE A 72 -15.55 -7.33 1.39
C ILE A 72 -16.49 -8.22 0.59
N SER A 73 -16.53 -9.51 0.85
CA SER A 73 -17.42 -10.41 0.14
C SER A 73 -18.88 -9.98 0.34
N PRO A 74 -19.69 -9.87 -0.74
CA PRO A 74 -21.12 -9.58 -0.62
C PRO A 74 -21.89 -10.69 0.10
N LYS A 75 -21.27 -11.87 0.33
CA LYS A 75 -21.84 -12.95 1.14
C LYS A 75 -22.26 -12.46 2.53
N HIS A 76 -21.51 -11.55 3.14
CA HIS A 76 -21.83 -10.96 4.45
C HIS A 76 -23.15 -10.19 4.47
N LEU A 77 -23.65 -9.71 3.31
CA LEU A 77 -24.94 -9.03 3.25
C LEU A 77 -26.10 -10.00 3.56
N PHE A 78 -25.92 -11.30 3.29
CA PHE A 78 -26.92 -12.32 3.60
C PHE A 78 -27.00 -12.64 5.09
N GLU A 79 -26.01 -12.22 5.88
CA GLU A 79 -26.03 -12.31 7.35
C GLU A 79 -26.74 -11.10 7.98
N GLN A 80 -27.09 -10.10 7.18
CA GLN A 80 -27.69 -8.84 7.63
C GLN A 80 -29.16 -8.75 7.22
N MET A 81 -29.92 -7.97 7.99
CA MET A 81 -31.32 -7.68 7.66
C MET A 81 -31.43 -6.86 6.35
N PRO A 82 -32.45 -7.11 5.50
CA PRO A 82 -33.51 -8.11 5.67
C PRO A 82 -33.13 -9.50 5.12
N LEU A 83 -32.00 -9.63 4.42
CA LEU A 83 -31.63 -10.86 3.71
C LEU A 83 -31.42 -12.06 4.63
N CYS A 84 -31.04 -11.82 5.89
CA CYS A 84 -30.94 -12.87 6.89
C CYS A 84 -32.27 -13.56 7.23
N GLN A 85 -33.42 -12.94 6.91
CA GLN A 85 -34.75 -13.53 7.10
C GLN A 85 -35.15 -14.55 6.02
N ILE A 86 -34.41 -14.59 4.90
CA ILE A 86 -34.65 -15.56 3.83
C ILE A 86 -34.29 -16.96 4.36
N PRO A 87 -35.12 -18.00 4.11
CA PRO A 87 -34.80 -19.38 4.49
C PRO A 87 -33.41 -19.79 4.00
N ALA A 88 -32.65 -20.50 4.85
CA ALA A 88 -31.25 -20.86 4.57
C ALA A 88 -31.09 -21.62 3.23
N GLU A 89 -32.04 -22.50 2.92
CA GLU A 89 -32.12 -23.29 1.68
C GLU A 89 -32.08 -22.43 0.41
N VAL A 90 -32.60 -21.20 0.46
CA VAL A 90 -32.59 -20.24 -0.65
C VAL A 90 -31.44 -19.25 -0.50
N ARG A 91 -31.18 -18.83 0.75
CA ARG A 91 -30.19 -17.80 1.07
C ARG A 91 -28.76 -18.25 0.77
N GLU A 92 -28.36 -19.45 1.20
CA GLU A 92 -26.99 -19.93 1.08
C GLU A 92 -26.55 -20.12 -0.38
N PRO A 93 -27.31 -20.79 -1.27
CA PRO A 93 -26.92 -20.92 -2.66
C PRO A 93 -26.78 -19.57 -3.38
N VAL A 94 -27.65 -18.61 -3.07
CA VAL A 94 -27.57 -17.26 -3.66
C VAL A 94 -26.35 -16.50 -3.12
N ALA A 95 -26.09 -16.57 -1.82
CA ALA A 95 -24.93 -15.94 -1.20
C ALA A 95 -23.61 -16.50 -1.78
N ASP A 96 -23.55 -17.82 -1.97
CA ASP A 96 -22.39 -18.49 -2.58
C ASP A 96 -22.24 -18.13 -4.05
N ALA A 97 -23.33 -18.10 -4.83
CA ALA A 97 -23.29 -17.66 -6.22
C ALA A 97 -22.80 -16.21 -6.35
N CYS A 98 -23.29 -15.30 -5.50
CA CYS A 98 -22.81 -13.92 -5.42
C CYS A 98 -21.31 -13.85 -5.06
N HIS A 99 -20.85 -14.67 -4.12
CA HIS A 99 -19.44 -14.76 -3.76
C HIS A 99 -18.57 -15.25 -4.94
N GLN A 100 -19.01 -16.27 -5.67
CA GLN A 100 -18.26 -16.77 -6.84
C GLN A 100 -18.15 -15.73 -7.96
N LEU A 101 -19.23 -15.03 -8.27
CA LEU A 101 -19.21 -13.92 -9.24
C LEU A 101 -18.28 -12.78 -8.78
N TRP A 102 -18.29 -12.49 -7.47
CA TRP A 102 -17.40 -11.51 -6.87
C TRP A 102 -15.93 -11.90 -7.00
N LEU A 103 -15.57 -13.16 -6.71
CA LEU A 103 -14.20 -13.67 -6.87
C LEU A 103 -13.69 -13.46 -8.30
N GLN A 104 -14.50 -13.80 -9.29
CA GLN A 104 -14.14 -13.62 -10.70
C GLN A 104 -13.90 -12.15 -11.06
N ARG A 105 -14.76 -11.25 -10.56
CA ARG A 105 -14.64 -9.80 -10.79
C ARG A 105 -13.43 -9.19 -10.07
N THR A 106 -13.12 -9.67 -8.87
CA THR A 106 -12.08 -9.09 -8.00
C THR A 106 -10.71 -9.71 -8.20
N ALA A 107 -10.60 -10.89 -8.81
CA ALA A 107 -9.33 -11.58 -9.05
C ALA A 107 -8.28 -10.69 -9.74
N LYS A 108 -8.69 -9.94 -10.78
CA LYS A 108 -7.78 -9.02 -11.49
C LYS A 108 -7.32 -7.87 -10.62
N VAL A 109 -8.20 -7.31 -9.78
CA VAL A 109 -7.89 -6.19 -8.89
C VAL A 109 -6.96 -6.64 -7.77
N ARG A 110 -7.25 -7.80 -7.16
CA ARG A 110 -6.40 -8.41 -6.13
C ARG A 110 -5.00 -8.68 -6.67
N LEU A 111 -4.91 -9.30 -7.85
CA LEU A 111 -3.63 -9.57 -8.51
C LEU A 111 -2.85 -8.29 -8.83
N ARG A 112 -3.54 -7.19 -9.20
CA ARG A 112 -2.89 -5.88 -9.38
C ARG A 112 -2.29 -5.38 -8.06
N ALA A 113 -3.02 -5.45 -6.96
CA ALA A 113 -2.52 -5.02 -5.65
C ALA A 113 -1.36 -5.90 -5.16
N GLU A 114 -1.43 -7.22 -5.34
CA GLU A 114 -0.33 -8.15 -5.04
C GLU A 114 0.93 -7.80 -5.84
N LYS A 115 0.80 -7.54 -7.15
CA LYS A 115 1.91 -7.16 -8.02
C LYS A 115 2.51 -5.82 -7.62
N ALA A 116 1.68 -4.81 -7.37
CA ALA A 116 2.14 -3.50 -6.93
C ALA A 116 2.91 -3.60 -5.61
N LYS A 117 2.38 -4.35 -4.62
CA LYS A 117 3.07 -4.58 -3.33
C LYS A 117 4.44 -5.23 -3.53
N ARG A 118 4.50 -6.30 -4.34
CA ARG A 118 5.78 -6.96 -4.66
C ARG A 118 6.77 -6.02 -5.34
N GLN A 119 6.28 -5.14 -6.20
CA GLN A 119 7.09 -4.15 -6.88
C GLN A 119 7.68 -3.14 -5.88
N VAL A 120 6.88 -2.66 -4.91
CA VAL A 120 7.35 -1.79 -3.83
C VAL A 120 8.45 -2.48 -3.01
N ASP A 121 8.23 -3.73 -2.58
CA ASP A 121 9.24 -4.47 -1.82
C ASP A 121 10.54 -4.70 -2.60
N LEU A 122 10.43 -4.90 -3.91
CA LEU A 122 11.59 -5.10 -4.78
C LEU A 122 12.39 -3.80 -4.92
N THR A 123 11.72 -2.68 -5.21
CA THR A 123 12.37 -1.38 -5.36
C THR A 123 12.92 -0.87 -4.03
N TYR A 124 12.20 -1.08 -2.92
CA TYR A 124 12.67 -0.79 -1.57
C TYR A 124 13.99 -1.50 -1.25
N ARG A 125 14.05 -2.83 -1.43
CA ARG A 125 15.27 -3.61 -1.15
C ARG A 125 16.45 -3.16 -1.98
N ARG A 126 16.21 -2.82 -3.26
CA ARG A 126 17.26 -2.27 -4.14
C ARG A 126 17.73 -0.90 -3.67
N LEU A 127 16.81 -0.03 -3.26
CA LEU A 127 17.11 1.30 -2.74
C LEU A 127 17.94 1.22 -1.46
N ILE A 128 17.51 0.42 -0.47
CA ILE A 128 18.26 0.23 0.79
C ILE A 128 19.66 -0.33 0.52
N LYS A 129 19.80 -1.29 -0.40
CA LYS A 129 21.12 -1.79 -0.82
C LYS A 129 21.98 -0.68 -1.43
N CYS A 130 21.42 0.17 -2.29
CA CYS A 130 22.15 1.31 -2.87
C CYS A 130 22.62 2.29 -1.78
N LEU A 131 21.75 2.60 -0.83
CA LEU A 131 22.03 3.50 0.30
C LEU A 131 23.09 2.93 1.24
N SER A 132 23.14 1.60 1.46
CA SER A 132 24.16 0.98 2.31
C SER A 132 25.60 1.12 1.79
N HIS A 133 25.76 1.46 0.52
CA HIS A 133 27.07 1.72 -0.07
C HIS A 133 27.42 3.21 -0.06
N CYS A 134 26.54 4.10 0.41
CA CYS A 134 26.75 5.55 0.39
C CYS A 134 27.68 5.95 1.54
N SER A 135 28.44 7.01 1.36
CA SER A 135 29.25 7.60 2.44
C SER A 135 28.34 8.15 3.53
N VAL A 136 28.81 8.09 4.78
CA VAL A 136 28.17 8.75 5.93
C VAL A 136 28.92 10.06 6.21
N PRO A 137 28.24 11.19 6.48
CA PRO A 137 26.79 11.37 6.61
C PRO A 137 26.04 11.25 5.28
N LEU A 138 24.77 10.85 5.35
CA LEU A 138 23.89 10.78 4.19
C LEU A 138 23.43 12.20 3.84
N THR A 139 24.04 12.75 2.79
CA THR A 139 23.67 14.03 2.18
C THR A 139 23.12 13.83 0.77
N ALA A 140 22.48 14.85 0.21
CA ALA A 140 21.86 14.78 -1.12
C ALA A 140 22.91 14.40 -2.18
N ALA A 141 24.12 14.97 -2.07
CA ALA A 141 25.26 14.61 -2.90
C ALA A 141 25.63 13.12 -2.80
N SER A 142 25.64 12.55 -1.58
CA SER A 142 25.99 11.15 -1.35
C SER A 142 24.92 10.16 -1.82
N THR A 143 23.65 10.58 -1.82
CA THR A 143 22.49 9.74 -2.16
C THR A 143 22.06 9.90 -3.61
N ARG A 144 22.44 10.98 -4.32
CA ARG A 144 22.13 11.26 -5.76
C ARG A 144 22.29 10.05 -6.70
N ARG A 145 23.29 9.20 -6.49
CA ARG A 145 23.45 7.98 -7.32
C ARG A 145 22.29 6.98 -7.18
N CYS A 146 21.52 7.06 -6.10
CA CYS A 146 20.34 6.26 -5.82
C CYS A 146 19.04 6.92 -6.33
N THR A 147 19.08 8.14 -6.89
CA THR A 147 17.90 8.86 -7.43
C THR A 147 17.04 7.99 -8.37
N PRO A 148 17.61 7.24 -9.34
CA PRO A 148 16.79 6.40 -10.22
C PRO A 148 16.05 5.28 -9.48
N LEU A 149 16.56 4.82 -8.34
CA LEU A 149 15.91 3.82 -7.49
C LEU A 149 14.86 4.46 -6.59
N ALA A 150 15.13 5.67 -6.09
CA ALA A 150 14.18 6.45 -5.28
C ALA A 150 12.92 6.79 -6.10
N ILE A 151 13.08 7.27 -7.33
CA ILE A 151 11.96 7.53 -8.26
C ILE A 151 11.15 6.24 -8.54
N LYS A 152 11.84 5.12 -8.81
CA LYS A 152 11.17 3.83 -9.04
C LYS A 152 10.42 3.33 -7.80
N PHE A 153 10.96 3.58 -6.61
CA PHE A 153 10.31 3.23 -5.36
C PHE A 153 9.08 4.11 -5.11
N GLU A 154 9.16 5.41 -5.35
CA GLU A 154 8.02 6.32 -5.26
C GLU A 154 6.91 5.95 -6.24
N ALA A 155 7.25 5.70 -7.51
CA ALA A 155 6.30 5.26 -8.52
C ALA A 155 5.59 3.95 -8.12
N ALA A 156 6.33 2.98 -7.58
CA ALA A 156 5.75 1.74 -7.08
C ALA A 156 4.79 1.98 -5.89
N CYS A 157 5.14 2.88 -4.97
CA CYS A 157 4.28 3.25 -3.84
C CYS A 157 2.97 3.91 -4.32
N ASN A 158 3.04 4.77 -5.33
CA ASN A 158 1.85 5.35 -5.97
C ASN A 158 0.98 4.27 -6.64
N GLU A 159 1.58 3.33 -7.36
CA GLU A 159 0.85 2.22 -7.99
C GLU A 159 0.16 1.33 -6.94
N LEU A 160 0.82 1.06 -5.82
CA LEU A 160 0.21 0.34 -4.70
C LEU A 160 -0.97 1.11 -4.10
N LYS A 161 -0.81 2.42 -3.87
CA LYS A 161 -1.91 3.28 -3.39
C LYS A 161 -3.13 3.14 -4.31
N GLU A 162 -2.95 3.33 -5.63
CA GLU A 162 -4.04 3.20 -6.60
C GLU A 162 -4.67 1.81 -6.57
N ALA A 163 -3.85 0.75 -6.52
CA ALA A 163 -4.36 -0.62 -6.49
C ALA A 163 -5.19 -0.89 -5.23
N LEU A 164 -4.78 -0.36 -4.07
CA LEU A 164 -5.52 -0.48 -2.82
C LEU A 164 -6.79 0.37 -2.78
N GLU A 165 -6.83 1.50 -3.49
CA GLU A 165 -8.03 2.34 -3.62
C GLU A 165 -9.11 1.72 -4.50
N ILE A 166 -8.69 0.96 -5.53
CA ILE A 166 -9.58 0.23 -6.45
C ILE A 166 -10.10 -1.06 -5.81
N LEU A 167 -9.43 -1.59 -4.78
CA LEU A 167 -9.99 -2.70 -4.00
C LEU A 167 -11.40 -2.34 -3.57
N PRO A 168 -12.39 -3.21 -3.83
CA PRO A 168 -13.77 -2.80 -3.76
C PRO A 168 -14.09 -2.19 -2.41
N LYS A 169 -14.68 -1.00 -2.43
CA LYS A 169 -15.28 -0.42 -1.23
C LYS A 169 -16.59 -1.18 -1.04
N CYS A 170 -16.86 -1.74 0.14
CA CYS A 170 -18.20 -2.26 0.40
C CYS A 170 -19.19 -1.14 0.06
N ALA A 171 -20.20 -1.45 -0.75
CA ALA A 171 -21.27 -0.51 -0.98
C ALA A 171 -21.89 -0.17 0.38
N HIS A 172 -21.84 1.12 0.73
CA HIS A 172 -22.67 1.63 1.81
C HIS A 172 -24.10 1.57 1.28
N TRP A 173 -24.87 0.61 1.78
CA TRP A 173 -26.32 0.61 1.72
C TRP A 173 -26.81 0.78 3.15
#